data_AF-A0AAW5IUY9-F1
#
_entry.id   AF-A0AAW5IUY9-F1
#
_cell.length_a   1.000
_cell.length_b   1.000
_cell.length_c   1.000
_cell.angle_alpha   90.00
_cell.angle_beta   90.00
_cell.angle_gamma   90.00
#
_symmetry.space_group_name_H-M   'P 1'
#
loop_
_entity.id
_entity.type
_entity.pdbx_description
1 polymer ?
#
loop_
_entity_poly.entity_id
_entity_poly.type
_entity_poly.pdbx_seq_one_letter_code
_entity_poly.pdbx_strand_id
1 'polypeptide(L)'
;MKITIVHTNNKKQLLVSTKTMEKLLQRIAKDDSRLTVTHFREYVTYMESGYEYYKDMPTWMHIYPAAEFAKDENNNLKMKACNGILMLKFGNITDADGVEGVKRSVAMLPSTFAALEGADGKSVIVLVKFSNEDDLLPAEEADAERLYRIAYQQILPVYQAIAKASVLTDGPKPSIEAGSNLSFEPSMHNSFMMTLDAKPYFNSKAVAMKIDSNMHPQNQAFNTEDNQQMIPGSDTSEEEKKVDKNSVRENIMSMMQLLKSKYNFRYNTVMKFVEYMPKEKGWYGFQPVDPRVQKRMTLEVQLADIRVSIKDVRNFLESDYIKNYNPIDEYLFQCYDKWDGKDHIRALARTVPTNNPYWADWFYTWFLGMVDQWRGFTHRQYGNSVAPLLISKQGYNKSTFCRRLLPPELQWGYNDNLILSEKRQVYQAMAQFMVINLDEFNQISPQVQQGFLKNLIQLPTLKYKPPYGSHVMEFPRLASFIATSNMKDILSDPSGNRRFIGVELTGPIDVSVRPNYQQLFAQALTALHNGEKGYFDAEQVKLIMKNNCQFEVAEPIDQYFQLYFDLVESEKEGEYLTAAEIFDYLKKQIGSSLKVNSLMGFGRKLANMSELKHKRFADGMKYLVKKK
;
A
#
# COMPACT_ATOMS: atom_id res chain seq x y z
N MET A 1 33.09 8.91 19.06
CA MET A 1 31.73 8.60 18.61
C MET A 1 31.50 9.22 17.24
N LYS A 2 31.11 8.44 16.23
CA LYS A 2 30.66 8.98 14.94
C LYS A 2 29.15 8.80 14.82
N ILE A 3 28.54 9.72 14.09
CA ILE A 3 27.11 9.76 13.82
C ILE A 3 26.91 9.49 12.32
N THR A 4 25.85 8.76 11.99
CA THR A 4 25.58 8.38 10.60
C THR A 4 24.73 9.44 9.91
N ILE A 5 25.10 9.78 8.67
CA ILE A 5 24.35 10.65 7.77
C ILE A 5 23.96 9.84 6.54
N VAL A 6 22.67 9.79 6.25
CA VAL A 6 22.07 9.01 5.16
C VAL A 6 21.26 9.93 4.25
N HIS A 7 21.38 9.76 2.94
CA HIS A 7 20.51 10.42 1.96
C HIS A 7 20.48 9.65 0.65
N THR A 8 19.50 9.92 -0.20
CA THR A 8 19.43 9.39 -1.55
C THR A 8 19.86 10.45 -2.54
N ASN A 9 20.77 10.13 -3.47
CA ASN A 9 21.17 11.08 -4.50
C ASN A 9 20.14 11.14 -5.66
N ASN A 10 20.31 12.08 -6.58
CA ASN A 10 19.43 12.23 -7.76
C ASN A 10 19.36 10.99 -8.67
N LYS A 11 20.31 10.05 -8.54
CA LYS A 11 20.34 8.77 -9.27
C LYS A 11 19.63 7.64 -8.50
N LYS A 12 18.87 7.97 -7.44
CA LYS A 12 18.18 7.02 -6.55
C LYS A 12 19.13 6.05 -5.83
N GLN A 13 20.39 6.42 -5.65
CA GLN A 13 21.34 5.63 -4.88
C GLN A 13 21.37 6.13 -3.44
N LEU A 14 21.18 5.22 -2.48
CA LEU A 14 21.42 5.51 -1.07
C LEU A 14 22.88 5.90 -0.89
N LEU A 15 23.20 6.86 -0.02
CA LEU A 15 24.54 7.26 0.36
C LEU A 15 24.62 7.31 1.88
N VAL A 16 25.65 6.68 2.44
CA VAL A 16 25.85 6.55 3.89
C VAL A 16 27.26 7.04 4.19
N SER A 17 27.36 7.97 5.14
CA SER A 17 28.64 8.53 5.59
C SER A 17 28.61 8.72 7.10
N THR A 18 29.77 8.81 7.74
CA THR A 18 29.88 9.06 9.18
C THR A 18 30.71 10.31 9.47
N LYS A 19 30.33 11.07 10.50
CA LYS A 19 31.06 12.26 10.98
C LYS A 19 31.10 12.27 12.51
N THR A 20 32.12 12.90 13.10
CA THR A 20 32.11 13.16 14.54
C THR A 20 31.05 14.22 14.88
N MET A 21 30.57 14.23 16.11
CA MET A 21 29.55 15.19 16.53
C MET A 21 30.02 16.63 16.35
N GLU A 22 31.28 16.94 16.69
CA GLU A 22 31.86 18.28 16.57
C GLU A 22 31.85 18.76 15.10
N LYS A 23 32.17 17.87 14.15
CA LYS A 23 32.13 18.18 12.71
C LYS A 23 30.71 18.33 12.19
N LEU A 24 29.73 17.62 12.77
CA LEU A 24 28.33 17.80 12.45
C LEU A 24 27.82 19.15 12.96
N LEU A 25 28.17 19.52 14.20
CA LEU A 25 27.79 20.81 14.79
C LEU A 25 28.37 22.00 14.02
N GLN A 26 29.64 21.91 13.59
CA GLN A 26 30.24 22.90 12.70
C GLN A 26 29.51 23.01 11.36
N ARG A 27 28.98 21.90 10.84
CA ARG A 27 28.24 21.87 9.58
C ARG A 27 26.86 22.52 9.70
N ILE A 28 26.15 22.30 10.81
CA ILE A 28 24.80 22.87 11.00
C ILE A 28 24.83 24.33 11.49
N ALA A 29 25.99 24.83 11.94
CA ALA A 29 26.17 26.21 12.37
C ALA A 29 25.99 27.25 11.24
N LYS A 30 26.16 26.82 9.99
CA LYS A 30 25.97 27.66 8.79
C LYS A 30 25.25 26.83 7.73
N ASP A 31 24.33 27.47 7.00
CA ASP A 31 23.65 26.80 5.90
C ASP A 31 24.64 26.51 4.77
N ASP A 32 24.26 25.61 3.87
CA ASP A 32 25.04 25.38 2.66
C ASP A 32 24.94 26.59 1.69
N SER A 33 25.76 26.58 0.64
CA SER A 33 25.77 27.66 -0.34
C SER A 33 24.47 27.83 -1.12
N ARG A 34 23.54 26.87 -1.02
CA ARG A 34 22.23 26.89 -1.67
C ARG A 34 21.13 27.36 -0.72
N LEU A 35 21.47 27.66 0.53
CA LEU A 35 20.53 28.04 1.59
C LEU A 35 19.42 27.00 1.74
N THR A 36 19.79 25.72 1.67
CA THR A 36 18.85 24.59 1.58
C THR A 36 17.87 24.57 2.76
N VAL A 37 18.35 24.74 3.99
CA VAL A 37 17.48 24.72 5.19
C VAL A 37 16.67 26.01 5.29
N THR A 38 17.27 27.14 4.93
CA THR A 38 16.61 28.46 4.95
C THR A 38 15.38 28.47 4.03
N HIS A 39 15.53 28.04 2.77
CA HIS A 39 14.39 27.94 1.84
C HIS A 39 13.33 26.93 2.30
N PHE A 40 13.74 25.84 2.97
CA PHE A 40 12.79 24.90 3.56
C PHE A 40 11.97 25.56 4.67
N ARG A 41 12.59 26.33 5.57
CA ARG A 41 11.89 27.06 6.64
C ARG A 41 10.90 28.08 6.09
N GLU A 42 11.27 28.79 5.03
CA GLU A 42 10.35 29.71 4.34
C GLU A 42 9.11 28.96 3.85
N TYR A 43 9.30 27.79 3.22
CA TYR A 43 8.20 26.96 2.72
C TYR A 43 7.31 26.42 3.85
N VAL A 44 7.90 26.00 4.97
CA VAL A 44 7.17 25.46 6.14
C VAL A 44 6.15 26.46 6.70
N THR A 45 6.31 27.77 6.50
CA THR A 45 5.33 28.75 6.94
C THR A 45 4.00 28.70 6.17
N TYR A 46 4.01 28.13 4.96
CA TYR A 46 2.84 28.01 4.07
C TYR A 46 2.23 26.60 4.03
N MET A 47 2.77 25.65 4.80
CA MET A 47 2.30 24.25 4.82
C MET A 47 1.22 24.01 5.87
N GLU A 48 0.12 23.36 5.46
CA GLU A 48 -0.94 22.86 6.36
C GLU A 48 -0.89 21.33 6.58
N SER A 49 -0.06 20.59 5.83
CA SER A 49 -0.06 19.11 5.84
C SER A 49 1.32 18.50 5.58
N GLY A 50 2.06 18.17 6.65
CA GLY A 50 3.33 17.41 6.61
C GLY A 50 4.45 17.99 5.73
N TYR A 51 5.61 17.34 5.69
CA TYR A 51 6.76 17.79 4.86
C TYR A 51 6.90 17.01 3.53
N GLU A 52 6.07 15.98 3.31
CA GLU A 52 6.24 14.96 2.26
C GLU A 52 6.21 15.52 0.83
N TYR A 53 5.58 16.68 0.61
CA TYR A 53 5.45 17.33 -0.71
C TYR A 53 6.56 18.34 -1.03
N TYR A 54 7.50 18.57 -0.12
CA TYR A 54 8.61 19.48 -0.39
C TYR A 54 9.57 18.89 -1.43
N LYS A 55 9.87 19.67 -2.48
CA LYS A 55 10.60 19.20 -3.69
C LYS A 55 11.92 18.49 -3.42
N ASP A 56 12.67 18.91 -2.39
CA ASP A 56 14.00 18.36 -2.09
C ASP A 56 13.94 17.23 -1.04
N MET A 57 12.76 16.94 -0.48
CA MET A 57 12.56 15.93 0.57
C MET A 57 13.09 14.53 0.19
N PRO A 58 12.92 14.02 -1.06
CA PRO A 58 13.47 12.73 -1.44
C PRO A 58 15.01 12.62 -1.37
N THR A 59 15.70 13.76 -1.39
CA THR A 59 17.16 13.85 -1.36
C THR A 59 17.71 14.44 -0.06
N TRP A 60 16.83 14.74 0.90
CA TRP A 60 17.22 15.38 2.15
C TRP A 60 18.15 14.49 2.97
N MET A 61 19.09 15.10 3.66
CA MET A 61 20.01 14.38 4.53
C MET A 61 19.37 14.10 5.88
N HIS A 62 19.47 12.85 6.33
CA HIS A 62 18.98 12.38 7.62
C HIS A 62 20.13 11.96 8.52
N ILE A 63 20.06 12.33 9.79
CA ILE A 63 21.07 12.09 10.80
C ILE A 63 20.56 11.05 11.78
N TYR A 64 21.31 9.97 11.94
CA TYR A 64 21.00 8.84 12.82
C TYR A 64 22.00 8.86 13.99
N PRO A 65 21.61 9.42 15.15
CA PRO A 65 22.53 9.63 16.27
C PRO A 65 22.79 8.36 17.09
N ALA A 66 21.86 7.39 17.06
CA ALA A 66 21.86 6.23 17.95
C ALA A 66 23.00 5.23 17.65
N ALA A 67 23.50 5.19 16.41
CA ALA A 67 24.53 4.24 16.01
C ALA A 67 25.34 4.68 14.77
N GLU A 68 26.51 4.07 14.64
CA GLU A 68 27.30 4.04 13.40
C GLU A 68 26.75 2.93 12.49
N PHE A 69 26.10 3.29 11.37
CA PHE A 69 25.59 2.33 10.40
C PHE A 69 26.49 2.25 9.16
N ALA A 70 26.49 1.09 8.52
CA ALA A 70 27.03 0.89 7.19
C ALA A 70 26.01 0.17 6.31
N LYS A 71 26.23 0.19 5.00
CA LYS A 71 25.41 -0.58 4.08
C LYS A 71 25.87 -2.02 4.04
N ASP A 72 24.90 -2.94 4.02
CA ASP A 72 25.14 -4.32 3.63
C ASP A 72 25.03 -4.51 2.11
N GLU A 73 25.18 -5.75 1.64
CA GLU A 73 25.10 -6.14 0.22
C GLU A 73 23.72 -5.84 -0.41
N ASN A 74 22.67 -5.71 0.41
CA ASN A 74 21.31 -5.44 -0.02
C ASN A 74 20.92 -3.94 0.07
N ASN A 75 21.87 -3.06 0.40
CA ASN A 75 21.68 -1.63 0.68
C ASN A 75 20.87 -1.31 1.94
N ASN A 76 20.74 -2.25 2.88
CA ASN A 76 20.14 -2.00 4.19
C ASN A 76 21.16 -1.39 5.15
N LEU A 77 20.69 -0.59 6.11
CA LEU A 77 21.53 -0.02 7.17
C LEU A 77 21.76 -1.08 8.24
N LYS A 78 23.00 -1.55 8.37
CA LYS A 78 23.43 -2.49 9.41
C LYS A 78 24.27 -1.77 10.47
N MET A 79 23.96 -2.00 11.75
CA MET A 79 24.69 -1.39 12.85
C MET A 79 26.15 -1.91 12.90
N LYS A 80 27.10 -1.00 13.04
CA LYS A 80 28.52 -1.30 13.33
C LYS A 80 28.88 -1.06 14.79
N ALA A 81 28.35 0.00 15.37
CA ALA A 81 28.57 0.35 16.77
C ALA A 81 27.38 1.13 17.32
N CYS A 82 26.91 0.75 18.50
CA CYS A 82 25.93 1.52 19.25
C CYS A 82 26.60 2.74 19.91
N ASN A 83 25.96 3.91 19.83
CA ASN A 83 26.49 5.15 20.42
C ASN A 83 25.96 5.41 21.83
N GLY A 84 24.92 4.72 22.28
CA GLY A 84 24.24 5.01 23.55
C GLY A 84 23.60 6.41 23.56
N ILE A 85 23.07 6.85 22.41
CA ILE A 85 22.41 8.16 22.27
C ILE A 85 20.95 7.96 21.90
N LEU A 86 20.06 8.45 22.76
CA LEU A 86 18.62 8.52 22.53
C LEU A 86 18.27 9.84 21.85
N MET A 87 17.37 9.79 20.86
CA MET A 87 16.85 10.99 20.20
C MET A 87 15.42 11.28 20.66
N LEU A 88 15.21 12.48 21.19
CA LEU A 88 13.89 13.04 21.47
C LEU A 88 13.66 14.25 20.56
N LYS A 89 12.42 14.43 20.10
CA LYS A 89 12.02 15.62 19.34
C LYS A 89 10.81 16.26 20.02
N PHE A 90 10.91 17.55 20.28
CA PHE A 90 9.86 18.34 20.91
C PHE A 90 9.35 19.40 19.95
N GLY A 91 8.06 19.70 20.02
CA GLY A 91 7.39 20.75 19.26
C GLY A 91 6.14 21.24 19.98
N ASN A 92 5.30 22.01 19.29
CA ASN A 92 4.25 22.82 19.92
C ASN A 92 4.79 23.56 21.14
N ILE A 93 5.93 24.24 20.95
CA ILE A 93 6.67 24.87 22.04
C ILE A 93 5.88 26.09 22.50
N THR A 94 5.46 26.08 23.77
CA THR A 94 4.72 27.17 24.41
C THR A 94 5.61 28.05 25.29
N ASP A 95 6.91 27.76 25.34
CA ASP A 95 7.88 28.56 26.09
C ASP A 95 7.99 29.98 25.49
N ALA A 96 8.05 31.01 26.34
CA ALA A 96 8.12 32.40 25.92
C ALA A 96 9.39 32.72 25.11
N ASP A 97 10.48 31.99 25.39
CA ASP A 97 11.74 32.09 24.66
C ASP A 97 11.84 31.06 23.52
N GLY A 98 10.73 30.38 23.21
CA GLY A 98 10.59 29.44 22.10
C GLY A 98 11.58 28.28 22.16
N VAL A 99 12.12 27.91 20.99
CA VAL A 99 13.12 26.84 20.80
C VAL A 99 14.33 27.03 21.72
N GLU A 100 14.82 28.26 21.89
CA GLU A 100 15.99 28.57 22.72
C GLU A 100 15.72 28.42 24.23
N GLY A 101 14.48 28.67 24.67
CA GLY A 101 14.05 28.40 26.05
C GLY A 101 14.09 26.91 26.38
N VAL A 102 13.54 26.08 25.48
CA VAL A 102 13.55 24.62 25.64
C VAL A 102 14.98 24.06 25.60
N LYS A 103 15.82 24.53 24.65
CA LYS A 103 17.25 24.15 24.57
C LYS A 103 17.99 24.45 25.88
N ARG A 104 17.78 25.62 26.48
CA ARG A 104 18.37 25.98 27.78
C ARG A 104 17.86 25.09 28.92
N SER A 105 16.57 24.77 28.94
CA SER A 105 15.96 23.95 29.99
C SER A 105 16.51 22.52 29.98
N VAL A 106 16.53 21.86 28.81
CA VAL A 106 17.07 20.50 28.70
C VAL A 106 18.58 20.45 28.87
N ALA A 107 19.31 21.52 28.53
CA ALA A 107 20.76 21.61 28.73
C ALA A 107 21.18 21.52 30.20
N MET A 108 20.28 21.81 31.16
CA MET A 108 20.55 21.68 32.59
C MET A 108 20.71 20.22 33.04
N LEU A 109 20.20 19.25 32.27
CA LEU A 109 20.35 17.84 32.60
C LEU A 109 21.76 17.33 32.25
N PRO A 110 22.43 16.61 33.16
CA PRO A 110 23.81 16.15 32.96
C PRO A 110 23.95 15.13 31.83
N SER A 111 22.87 14.44 31.47
CA SER A 111 22.82 13.46 30.39
C SER A 111 22.52 14.05 29.01
N THR A 112 22.22 15.35 28.93
CA THR A 112 21.98 16.03 27.65
C THR A 112 23.30 16.16 26.90
N PHE A 113 23.42 15.38 25.83
CA PHE A 113 24.60 15.36 24.98
C PHE A 113 24.58 16.51 23.98
N ALA A 114 23.43 16.78 23.37
CA ALA A 114 23.23 17.94 22.52
C ALA A 114 21.75 18.36 22.49
N ALA A 115 21.48 19.64 22.24
CA ALA A 115 20.14 20.16 21.96
C ALA A 115 20.19 21.15 20.79
N LEU A 116 19.39 20.88 19.76
CA LEU A 116 19.47 21.52 18.44
C LEU A 116 18.10 22.02 18.01
N GLU A 117 18.06 23.12 17.27
CA GLU A 117 16.88 23.53 16.52
C GLU A 117 16.63 22.57 15.35
N GLY A 118 15.38 22.18 15.13
CA GLY A 118 14.96 21.32 14.03
C GLY A 118 14.98 22.03 12.67
N ALA A 119 14.94 21.24 11.59
CA ALA A 119 14.99 21.78 10.23
C ALA A 119 13.82 22.74 9.94
N ASP A 120 12.67 22.51 10.56
CA ASP A 120 11.46 23.34 10.47
C ASP A 120 11.54 24.67 11.25
N GLY A 121 12.57 24.85 12.08
CA GLY A 121 12.74 26.02 12.94
C GLY A 121 11.72 26.17 14.07
N LYS A 122 10.85 25.17 14.27
CA LYS A 122 9.77 25.17 15.28
C LYS A 122 9.88 24.03 16.28
N SER A 123 10.77 23.08 16.03
CA SER A 123 11.03 21.92 16.87
C SER A 123 12.42 21.96 17.50
N VAL A 124 12.59 21.23 18.61
CA VAL A 124 13.89 21.01 19.27
C VAL A 124 14.21 19.53 19.25
N ILE A 125 15.41 19.20 18.80
CA ILE A 125 15.97 17.84 18.84
C ILE A 125 16.90 17.76 20.04
N VAL A 126 16.65 16.80 20.93
CA VAL A 126 17.44 16.56 22.13
C VAL A 126 18.08 15.18 22.03
N LEU A 127 19.41 15.14 22.18
CA LEU A 127 20.20 13.93 22.17
C LEU A 127 20.65 13.64 23.60
N VAL A 128 20.26 12.48 24.12
CA VAL A 128 20.48 12.09 25.51
C VAL A 128 21.41 10.89 25.56
N LYS A 129 22.46 10.96 26.38
CA LYS A 129 23.39 9.85 26.56
C LYS A 129 22.82 8.84 27.56
N PHE A 130 22.88 7.57 27.24
CA PHE A 130 22.45 6.47 28.09
C PHE A 130 23.42 5.28 28.01
N SER A 131 23.42 4.46 29.06
CA SER A 131 24.16 3.20 29.13
C SER A 131 23.36 2.16 29.94
N ASN A 132 23.76 0.90 29.85
CA ASN A 132 23.24 -0.10 30.80
C ASN A 132 23.86 0.11 32.20
N GLU A 133 23.46 -0.72 33.16
CA GLU A 133 23.95 -0.64 34.55
C GLU A 133 25.49 -0.74 34.66
N ASP A 134 26.13 -1.48 33.76
CA ASP A 134 27.59 -1.73 33.74
C ASP A 134 28.41 -0.72 32.89
N ASP A 135 27.80 0.35 32.36
CA ASP A 135 28.44 1.28 31.40
C ASP A 135 28.88 0.65 30.07
N LEU A 136 28.31 -0.50 29.74
CA LEU A 136 28.53 -1.21 28.49
C LEU A 136 27.40 -0.90 27.49
N LEU A 137 27.76 -0.88 26.22
CA LEU A 137 26.81 -0.76 25.11
C LEU A 137 26.76 -2.09 24.35
N PRO A 138 25.56 -2.56 23.93
CA PRO A 138 25.45 -3.83 23.22
C PRO A 138 26.17 -3.79 21.87
N ALA A 139 26.85 -4.90 21.54
CA ALA A 139 27.50 -5.09 20.24
C ALA A 139 26.50 -5.56 19.16
N GLU A 140 25.51 -6.37 19.55
CA GLU A 140 24.47 -6.89 18.66
C GLU A 140 23.34 -5.88 18.48
N GLU A 141 22.84 -5.75 17.25
CA GLU A 141 21.82 -4.75 16.88
C GLU A 141 20.49 -4.98 17.60
N ALA A 142 20.07 -6.24 17.75
CA ALA A 142 18.82 -6.60 18.44
C ALA A 142 18.83 -6.18 19.92
N ASP A 143 19.95 -6.38 20.61
CA ASP A 143 20.11 -6.01 22.01
C ASP A 143 20.21 -4.49 22.18
N ALA A 144 20.90 -3.82 21.26
CA ALA A 144 20.95 -2.36 21.22
C ALA A 144 19.57 -1.73 20.97
N GLU A 145 18.73 -2.32 20.10
CA GLU A 145 17.36 -1.87 19.83
C GLU A 145 16.46 -2.07 21.05
N ARG A 146 16.60 -3.21 21.74
CA ARG A 146 15.89 -3.47 22.99
C ARG A 146 16.27 -2.46 24.07
N LEU A 147 17.57 -2.22 24.27
CA LEU A 147 18.05 -1.24 25.25
C LEU A 147 17.58 0.18 24.90
N TYR A 148 17.58 0.56 23.62
CA TYR A 148 17.09 1.86 23.15
C TYR A 148 15.62 2.09 23.51
N ARG A 149 14.77 1.07 23.35
CA ARG A 149 13.33 1.14 23.69
C ARG A 149 13.10 1.31 25.18
N ILE A 150 13.84 0.59 26.02
CA ILE A 150 13.77 0.72 27.48
C ILE A 150 14.27 2.10 27.91
N ALA A 151 15.39 2.54 27.32
CA ALA A 151 15.94 3.88 27.56
C ALA A 151 14.93 4.98 27.20
N TYR A 152 14.23 4.85 26.08
CA TYR A 152 13.20 5.81 25.68
C TYR A 152 12.07 5.92 26.71
N GLN A 153 11.60 4.79 27.25
CA GLN A 153 10.53 4.77 28.25
C GLN A 153 10.94 5.44 29.57
N GLN A 154 12.20 5.29 29.99
CA GLN A 154 12.70 5.89 31.24
C GLN A 154 13.11 7.36 31.07
N ILE A 155 13.71 7.72 29.94
CA ILE A 155 14.27 9.06 29.69
C ILE A 155 13.17 10.05 29.28
N LEU A 156 12.22 9.63 28.44
CA LEU A 156 11.20 10.55 27.89
C LEU A 156 10.43 11.31 28.97
N PRO A 157 9.90 10.66 30.03
CA PRO A 157 9.23 11.33 31.14
C PRO A 157 10.03 12.49 31.76
N VAL A 158 11.32 12.26 31.99
CA VAL A 158 12.22 13.23 32.63
C VAL A 158 12.40 14.47 31.76
N TYR A 159 12.68 14.25 30.46
CA TYR A 159 12.92 15.35 29.53
C TYR A 159 11.62 16.08 29.15
N GLN A 160 10.50 15.37 29.06
CA GLN A 160 9.20 15.98 28.77
C GLN A 160 8.75 16.94 29.88
N ALA A 161 8.96 16.57 31.15
CA ALA A 161 8.65 17.43 32.29
C ALA A 161 9.47 18.74 32.28
N ILE A 162 10.73 18.66 31.84
CA ILE A 162 11.64 19.82 31.80
C ILE A 162 11.43 20.67 30.55
N ALA A 163 11.19 20.05 29.40
CA ALA A 163 10.98 20.75 28.14
C ALA A 163 9.64 21.51 28.09
N LYS A 164 8.64 21.11 28.91
CA LYS A 164 7.27 21.67 28.91
C LYS A 164 6.68 21.80 27.50
N ALA A 165 7.02 20.86 26.62
CA ALA A 165 6.66 20.86 25.21
C ALA A 165 6.05 19.50 24.83
N SER A 166 5.29 19.47 23.73
CA SER A 166 4.75 18.21 23.21
C SER A 166 5.86 17.41 22.54
N VAL A 167 5.92 16.12 22.81
CA VAL A 167 6.81 15.22 22.06
C VAL A 167 6.27 15.13 20.64
N LEU A 168 7.07 15.56 19.66
CA LEU A 168 6.76 15.31 18.27
C LEU A 168 7.33 13.95 17.89
N THR A 169 6.49 13.11 17.35
CA THR A 169 6.90 11.83 16.78
C THR A 169 7.30 11.96 15.30
N ASP A 170 7.48 13.18 14.79
CA ASP A 170 7.86 13.45 13.40
C ASP A 170 9.35 13.16 13.15
N GLY A 171 9.68 11.88 13.04
CA GLY A 171 10.88 11.38 12.36
C GLY A 171 10.52 10.86 10.97
N PRO A 172 11.51 10.63 10.09
CA PRO A 172 11.29 9.85 8.88
C PRO A 172 10.69 8.51 9.30
N LYS A 173 9.63 8.06 8.62
CA LYS A 173 9.12 6.71 8.78
C LYS A 173 10.32 5.75 8.68
N PRO A 174 10.47 4.78 9.61
CA PRO A 174 11.55 3.80 9.56
C PRO A 174 11.65 3.25 8.13
N SER A 175 12.87 3.15 7.62
CA SER A 175 13.18 2.66 6.28
C SER A 175 12.44 1.35 6.00
N ILE A 176 11.38 1.42 5.18
CA ILE A 176 10.70 0.38 4.35
C ILE A 176 10.41 -1.02 4.95
N GLU A 177 10.88 -1.38 6.14
CA GLU A 177 10.75 -2.71 6.74
C GLU A 177 9.82 -2.77 7.94
N ALA A 178 9.39 -1.64 8.51
CA ALA A 178 8.38 -1.62 9.56
C ALA A 178 7.04 -1.19 8.97
N GLY A 179 6.33 -2.15 8.40
CA GLY A 179 4.90 -2.08 8.49
C GLY A 179 4.51 -2.24 9.98
N SER A 180 3.96 -1.20 10.57
CA SER A 180 2.88 -1.28 11.58
C SER A 180 1.95 -0.08 11.40
N ASN A 181 0.73 -0.17 11.93
CA ASN A 181 -0.20 0.94 12.08
C ASN A 181 0.50 2.13 12.77
N LEU A 182 -0.06 3.35 12.73
CA LEU A 182 0.43 4.52 13.49
C LEU A 182 0.44 4.26 15.01
N SER A 183 1.40 3.49 15.49
CA SER A 183 1.96 3.48 16.83
C SER A 183 3.44 3.74 16.64
N PHE A 184 3.90 4.94 16.98
CA PHE A 184 5.31 5.29 16.95
C PHE A 184 6.04 4.44 18.00
N GLU A 185 6.66 3.36 17.56
CA GLU A 185 7.64 2.65 18.38
C GLU A 185 8.98 3.38 18.29
N PRO A 186 9.59 3.78 19.41
CA PRO A 186 10.93 4.35 19.40
C PRO A 186 11.92 3.31 18.87
N SER A 187 12.75 3.71 17.91
CA SER A 187 13.76 2.83 17.31
C SER A 187 15.10 3.55 17.18
N MET A 188 16.21 2.80 17.22
CA MET A 188 17.53 3.34 16.93
C MET A 188 17.65 3.86 15.48
N HIS A 189 16.76 3.40 14.60
CA HIS A 189 16.64 3.85 13.21
C HIS A 189 15.88 5.18 13.09
N ASN A 190 15.45 5.77 14.19
CA ASN A 190 14.91 7.12 14.18
C ASN A 190 16.02 8.13 13.85
N SER A 191 15.70 9.05 12.96
CA SER A 191 16.62 10.09 12.51
C SER A 191 15.96 11.46 12.51
N PHE A 192 16.78 12.50 12.43
CA PHE A 192 16.31 13.87 12.21
C PHE A 192 16.85 14.42 10.90
N MET A 193 16.10 15.35 10.30
CA MET A 193 16.51 16.04 9.08
C MET A 193 17.72 16.94 9.33
N MET A 194 18.62 17.03 8.34
CA MET A 194 19.70 18.02 8.36
C MET A 194 19.10 19.41 8.59
N THR A 195 19.68 20.09 9.56
CA THR A 195 19.14 21.31 10.16
C THR A 195 20.17 22.45 10.11
N LEU A 196 19.72 23.63 10.51
CA LEU A 196 20.49 24.85 10.67
C LEU A 196 20.28 25.35 12.09
N ASP A 197 21.34 25.42 12.88
CA ASP A 197 21.30 25.97 14.23
C ASP A 197 22.60 26.73 14.48
N ALA A 198 22.51 28.05 14.61
CA ALA A 198 23.67 28.90 14.83
C ALA A 198 24.26 28.78 16.24
N LYS A 199 23.49 28.28 17.21
CA LYS A 199 23.87 28.17 18.63
C LYS A 199 23.45 26.81 19.21
N PRO A 200 23.94 25.68 18.67
CA PRO A 200 23.58 24.38 19.20
C PRO A 200 24.19 24.18 20.58
N TYR A 201 23.44 23.58 21.51
CA TYR A 201 24.02 23.13 22.78
C TYR A 201 24.74 21.80 22.58
N PHE A 202 25.93 21.66 23.17
CA PHE A 202 26.74 20.45 23.10
C PHE A 202 27.57 20.24 24.36
N ASN A 203 27.50 19.04 24.94
CA ASN A 203 28.30 18.62 26.08
C ASN A 203 29.02 17.30 25.76
N SER A 204 30.30 17.39 25.38
CA SER A 204 31.13 16.21 25.09
C SER A 204 31.38 15.32 26.32
N LYS A 205 31.16 15.85 27.53
CA LYS A 205 31.34 15.16 28.81
C LYS A 205 30.00 14.77 29.46
N ALA A 206 28.90 14.73 28.71
CA ALA A 206 27.61 14.32 29.23
C ALA A 206 27.69 12.94 29.91
N VAL A 207 27.05 12.84 31.08
CA VAL A 207 27.03 11.62 31.91
C VAL A 207 25.87 10.75 31.45
N ALA A 208 26.16 9.50 31.12
CA ALA A 208 25.13 8.58 30.65
C ALA A 208 24.09 8.32 31.73
N MET A 209 22.80 8.41 31.38
CA MET A 209 21.72 7.94 32.25
C MET A 209 21.73 6.42 32.26
N LYS A 210 21.76 5.84 33.46
CA LYS A 210 21.75 4.39 33.67
C LYS A 210 20.35 3.84 33.44
N ILE A 211 20.25 2.85 32.57
CA ILE A 211 18.99 2.21 32.20
C ILE A 211 18.90 0.85 32.87
N ASP A 212 17.90 0.70 33.74
CA ASP A 212 17.56 -0.58 34.37
C ASP A 212 16.86 -1.48 33.33
N SER A 213 17.54 -2.54 32.91
CA SER A 213 17.03 -3.53 31.95
C SER A 213 16.03 -4.52 32.54
N ASN A 214 15.87 -4.56 33.87
CA ASN A 214 14.97 -5.44 34.62
C ASN A 214 13.64 -4.78 34.99
N MET A 215 13.46 -3.48 34.75
CA MET A 215 12.15 -2.84 34.84
C MET A 215 11.19 -3.42 33.78
N HIS A 216 10.26 -4.27 34.23
CA HIS A 216 9.03 -4.50 33.49
C HIS A 216 8.19 -3.22 33.45
N PRO A 217 7.53 -2.89 32.32
CA PRO A 217 6.92 -1.60 32.11
C PRO A 217 5.73 -1.39 33.06
N GLN A 218 5.97 -0.65 34.15
CA GLN A 218 4.92 0.08 34.84
C GLN A 218 4.55 1.27 33.95
N ASN A 219 3.38 1.22 33.32
CA ASN A 219 2.78 2.41 32.72
C ASN A 219 2.37 3.37 33.84
N GLN A 220 3.30 4.22 34.28
CA GLN A 220 2.97 5.39 35.09
C GLN A 220 2.67 6.56 34.15
N ALA A 221 1.38 6.84 34.00
CA ALA A 221 0.91 8.16 33.65
C ALA A 221 1.28 9.13 34.78
N PHE A 222 1.85 10.28 34.44
CA PHE A 222 2.01 11.39 35.37
C PHE A 222 0.62 11.82 35.89
N ASN A 223 0.33 11.49 37.15
CA ASN A 223 -0.68 12.20 37.93
C ASN A 223 0.05 13.30 38.70
N THR A 224 -0.37 14.54 38.46
CA THR A 224 -0.21 15.65 39.38
C THR A 224 -0.94 15.39 40.69
N GLU A 225 -0.39 15.96 41.78
CA GLU A 225 -0.95 16.19 43.13
C GLU A 225 -0.38 15.34 44.28
N ASP A 226 0.51 16.02 45.02
CA ASP A 226 0.65 16.17 46.47
C ASP A 226 0.90 14.98 47.43
N ASN A 227 2.07 15.09 48.07
CA ASN A 227 2.39 14.91 49.50
C ASN A 227 1.51 13.98 50.34
N GLN A 228 2.12 12.90 50.86
CA GLN A 228 2.10 12.61 52.30
C GLN A 228 3.20 11.60 52.71
N GLN A 229 3.60 11.75 53.98
CA GLN A 229 4.84 11.30 54.62
C GLN A 229 4.98 9.78 54.83
N MET A 230 6.23 9.36 55.05
CA MET A 230 6.68 8.04 55.50
C MET A 230 5.97 7.51 56.77
N ILE A 231 5.81 6.17 56.87
CA ILE A 231 6.17 5.26 58.00
C ILE A 231 5.96 3.78 57.53
N PRO A 232 6.73 2.77 58.02
CA PRO A 232 6.93 1.49 57.32
C PRO A 232 6.22 0.26 57.92
N GLY A 233 5.93 -0.71 57.05
CA GLY A 233 5.86 -2.16 57.35
C GLY A 233 4.48 -2.74 57.68
N SER A 234 4.01 -3.68 56.84
CA SER A 234 3.20 -4.84 57.28
C SER A 234 3.01 -5.82 56.12
N ASP A 235 3.36 -7.09 56.37
CA ASP A 235 2.96 -8.24 55.56
C ASP A 235 1.44 -8.26 55.34
N THR A 236 0.98 -8.39 54.08
CA THR A 236 -0.42 -8.71 53.79
C THR A 236 -0.55 -10.03 53.04
N SER A 237 -1.48 -10.83 53.55
CA SER A 237 -1.73 -12.24 53.29
C SER A 237 -2.49 -12.52 51.98
N GLU A 238 -2.46 -13.78 51.54
CA GLU A 238 -3.03 -14.29 50.29
C GLU A 238 -4.55 -14.08 50.07
N GLU A 239 -5.29 -13.63 51.09
CA GLU A 239 -6.73 -13.38 51.02
C GLU A 239 -7.09 -12.10 50.24
N GLU A 240 -6.27 -11.04 50.30
CA GLU A 240 -6.51 -9.78 49.57
C GLU A 240 -6.39 -9.96 48.03
N LYS A 241 -5.52 -10.88 47.57
CA LYS A 241 -5.35 -11.20 46.13
C LYS A 241 -6.56 -11.88 45.50
N LYS A 242 -7.44 -12.52 46.28
CA LYS A 242 -8.67 -13.16 45.77
C LYS A 242 -9.81 -12.16 45.57
N VAL A 243 -9.91 -11.13 46.42
CA VAL A 243 -10.94 -10.09 46.33
C VAL A 243 -10.73 -9.21 45.09
N ASP A 244 -9.48 -8.88 44.78
CA ASP A 244 -9.13 -7.99 43.66
C ASP A 244 -9.33 -8.64 42.27
N LYS A 245 -9.12 -9.96 42.15
CA LYS A 245 -9.37 -10.70 40.89
C LYS A 245 -10.86 -10.84 40.54
N ASN A 246 -11.73 -10.95 41.55
CA ASN A 246 -13.18 -10.95 41.31
C ASN A 246 -13.66 -9.60 40.77
N SER A 247 -13.13 -8.50 41.32
CA SER A 247 -13.41 -7.14 40.84
C SER A 247 -13.01 -6.92 39.38
N VAL A 248 -11.83 -7.37 38.94
CA VAL A 248 -11.40 -7.21 37.53
C VAL A 248 -12.30 -7.96 36.56
N ARG A 249 -12.67 -9.21 36.88
CA ARG A 249 -13.59 -10.01 36.06
C ARG A 249 -14.96 -9.35 35.93
N GLU A 250 -15.51 -8.87 37.05
CA GLU A 250 -16.80 -8.18 37.08
C GLU A 250 -16.77 -6.88 36.27
N ASN A 251 -15.68 -6.12 36.35
CA ASN A 251 -15.49 -4.91 35.55
C ASN A 251 -15.44 -5.22 34.05
N ILE A 252 -14.74 -6.27 33.61
CA ILE A 252 -14.69 -6.68 32.20
C ILE A 252 -16.07 -7.13 31.71
N MET A 253 -16.80 -7.94 32.50
CA MET A 253 -18.15 -8.39 32.14
C MET A 253 -19.13 -7.22 32.03
N SER A 254 -19.08 -6.29 32.99
CA SER A 254 -19.91 -5.09 33.01
C SER A 254 -19.60 -4.17 31.83
N MET A 255 -18.32 -3.98 31.50
CA MET A 255 -17.88 -3.25 30.31
C MET A 255 -18.47 -3.87 29.04
N MET A 256 -18.32 -5.18 28.85
CA MET A 256 -18.84 -5.88 27.67
C MET A 256 -20.36 -5.75 27.57
N GLN A 257 -21.08 -5.86 28.69
CA GLN A 257 -22.53 -5.72 28.73
C GLN A 257 -22.98 -4.30 28.37
N LEU A 258 -22.30 -3.28 28.93
CA LEU A 258 -22.58 -1.87 28.63
C LEU A 258 -22.30 -1.53 27.15
N LEU A 259 -21.16 -1.95 26.62
CA LEU A 259 -20.83 -1.69 25.22
C LEU A 259 -21.81 -2.41 24.27
N LYS A 260 -22.17 -3.67 24.56
CA LYS A 260 -23.18 -4.41 23.78
C LYS A 260 -24.60 -3.87 23.97
N SER A 261 -24.90 -3.17 25.07
CA SER A 261 -26.21 -2.53 25.23
C SER A 261 -26.32 -1.25 24.39
N LYS A 262 -25.21 -0.52 24.19
CA LYS A 262 -25.19 0.72 23.38
C LYS A 262 -24.90 0.51 21.90
N TYR A 263 -24.13 -0.52 21.55
CA TYR A 263 -23.60 -0.71 20.19
C TYR A 263 -23.84 -2.12 19.66
N ASN A 264 -24.04 -2.20 18.34
CA ASN A 264 -23.87 -3.43 17.58
C ASN A 264 -22.45 -3.46 17.01
N PHE A 265 -21.73 -4.56 17.22
CA PHE A 265 -20.38 -4.76 16.73
C PHE A 265 -20.33 -5.91 15.73
N ARG A 266 -19.46 -5.78 14.72
CA ARG A 266 -19.13 -6.87 13.80
C ARG A 266 -17.69 -6.72 13.31
N TYR A 267 -16.99 -7.82 13.10
CA TYR A 267 -15.63 -7.81 12.57
C TYR A 267 -15.68 -8.03 11.07
N ASN A 268 -15.29 -7.02 10.29
CA ASN A 268 -15.27 -7.12 8.84
C ASN A 268 -14.09 -7.99 8.39
N THR A 269 -14.38 -9.20 7.93
CA THR A 269 -13.35 -10.19 7.57
C THR A 269 -12.62 -9.85 6.28
N VAL A 270 -13.18 -8.99 5.42
CA VAL A 270 -12.55 -8.55 4.17
C VAL A 270 -11.63 -7.36 4.46
N MET A 271 -12.14 -6.35 5.17
CA MET A 271 -11.41 -5.13 5.48
C MET A 271 -10.49 -5.23 6.71
N LYS A 272 -10.62 -6.32 7.48
CA LYS A 272 -9.80 -6.68 8.65
C LYS A 272 -9.86 -5.68 9.82
N PHE A 273 -11.02 -5.06 10.04
CA PHE A 273 -11.26 -4.19 11.19
C PHE A 273 -12.66 -4.38 11.80
N VAL A 274 -12.82 -3.91 13.03
CA VAL A 274 -14.10 -3.92 13.75
C VAL A 274 -14.96 -2.75 13.30
N GLU A 275 -16.22 -3.02 13.04
CA GLU A 275 -17.25 -2.03 12.77
C GLU A 275 -18.22 -1.94 13.95
N TYR A 276 -18.74 -0.73 14.19
CA TYR A 276 -19.74 -0.47 15.21
C TYR A 276 -20.93 0.31 14.63
N MET A 277 -22.09 0.14 15.25
CA MET A 277 -23.29 0.92 14.97
C MET A 277 -24.00 1.25 16.29
N PRO A 278 -24.21 2.54 16.65
CA PRO A 278 -24.99 2.91 17.83
C PRO A 278 -26.43 2.43 17.71
N LYS A 279 -26.96 1.77 18.75
CA LYS A 279 -28.35 1.29 18.74
C LYS A 279 -29.38 2.43 18.75
N GLU A 280 -29.07 3.54 19.41
CA GLU A 280 -29.90 4.75 19.42
C GLU A 280 -29.93 5.47 18.06
N LYS A 281 -28.90 5.26 17.21
CA LYS A 281 -28.73 5.93 15.91
C LYS A 281 -28.47 4.93 14.78
N GLY A 282 -29.26 3.85 14.74
CA GLY A 282 -29.09 2.75 13.79
C GLY A 282 -29.21 3.16 12.30
N TRP A 283 -29.75 4.34 12.00
CA TRP A 283 -29.89 4.84 10.63
C TRP A 283 -28.57 5.32 9.99
N TYR A 284 -27.50 5.55 10.78
CA TYR A 284 -26.17 5.89 10.26
C TYR A 284 -25.40 4.69 9.68
N GLY A 285 -25.89 3.46 9.89
CA GLY A 285 -25.21 2.24 9.49
C GLY A 285 -23.95 1.94 10.31
N PHE A 286 -23.23 0.91 9.88
CA PHE A 286 -21.97 0.50 10.50
C PHE A 286 -20.81 1.40 10.07
N GLN A 287 -19.96 1.76 11.02
CA GLN A 287 -18.77 2.59 10.83
C GLN A 287 -17.53 1.90 11.39
N PRO A 288 -16.32 2.19 10.87
CA PRO A 288 -15.09 1.64 11.41
C PRO A 288 -14.89 2.09 12.86
N VAL A 289 -14.43 1.18 13.71
CA VAL A 289 -13.92 1.54 15.04
C VAL A 289 -12.50 2.07 14.88
N ASP A 290 -12.41 3.38 14.72
CA ASP A 290 -11.14 4.09 14.70
C ASP A 290 -10.60 4.37 16.13
N PRO A 291 -9.37 4.85 16.29
CA PRO A 291 -8.81 5.16 17.61
C PRO A 291 -9.60 6.21 18.41
N ARG A 292 -10.31 7.12 17.75
CA ARG A 292 -11.15 8.14 18.40
C ARG A 292 -12.43 7.51 18.96
N VAL A 293 -13.06 6.62 18.21
CA VAL A 293 -14.22 5.83 18.64
C VAL A 293 -13.84 4.94 19.82
N GLN A 294 -12.68 4.29 19.75
CA GLN A 294 -12.19 3.47 20.85
C GLN A 294 -12.02 4.29 22.14
N LYS A 295 -11.38 5.46 22.06
CA LYS A 295 -11.24 6.38 23.20
C LYS A 295 -12.60 6.82 23.75
N ARG A 296 -13.58 7.13 22.88
CA ARG A 296 -14.95 7.46 23.29
C ARG A 296 -15.59 6.31 24.06
N MET A 297 -15.52 5.08 23.54
CA MET A 297 -16.06 3.90 24.21
C MET A 297 -15.40 3.66 25.57
N THR A 298 -14.09 3.88 25.70
CA THR A 298 -13.39 3.82 26.99
C THR A 298 -13.92 4.84 27.97
N LEU A 299 -14.07 6.11 27.55
CA LEU A 299 -14.62 7.17 28.41
C LEU A 299 -16.06 6.85 28.82
N GLU A 300 -16.89 6.33 27.92
CA GLU A 300 -18.28 5.94 28.24
C GLU A 300 -18.37 4.83 29.29
N VAL A 301 -17.43 3.89 29.28
CA VAL A 301 -17.37 2.82 30.28
C VAL A 301 -16.88 3.37 31.62
N GLN A 302 -15.84 4.21 31.60
CA GLN A 302 -15.31 4.84 32.81
C GLN A 302 -16.32 5.78 33.49
N LEU A 303 -17.10 6.53 32.70
CA LEU A 303 -18.20 7.37 33.19
C LEU A 303 -19.39 6.59 33.76
N ALA A 304 -19.45 5.28 33.51
CA ALA A 304 -20.42 4.38 34.13
C ALA A 304 -19.86 3.70 35.40
N ASP A 305 -18.78 4.27 35.98
CA ASP A 305 -18.07 3.78 37.16
C ASP A 305 -17.47 2.36 37.01
N ILE A 306 -17.31 1.88 35.78
CA ILE A 306 -16.67 0.59 35.49
C ILE A 306 -15.17 0.83 35.30
N ARG A 307 -14.36 0.27 36.20
CA ARG A 307 -12.91 0.47 36.22
C ARG A 307 -12.20 -0.40 35.19
N VAL A 308 -12.04 0.13 33.98
CA VAL A 308 -11.30 -0.52 32.89
C VAL A 308 -10.32 0.43 32.20
N SER A 309 -9.28 -0.14 31.60
CA SER A 309 -8.34 0.57 30.75
C SER A 309 -8.80 0.60 29.29
N ILE A 310 -8.20 1.49 28.49
CA ILE A 310 -8.37 1.46 27.03
C ILE A 310 -7.92 0.14 26.41
N LYS A 311 -6.97 -0.57 27.04
CA LYS A 311 -6.48 -1.87 26.59
C LYS A 311 -7.56 -2.95 26.77
N ASP A 312 -8.34 -2.90 27.83
CA ASP A 312 -9.43 -3.86 28.05
C ASP A 312 -10.54 -3.69 27.01
N VAL A 313 -10.89 -2.43 26.69
CA VAL A 313 -11.79 -2.11 25.58
C VAL A 313 -11.21 -2.58 24.25
N ARG A 314 -9.90 -2.38 24.01
CA ARG A 314 -9.22 -2.87 22.81
C ARG A 314 -9.34 -4.38 22.69
N ASN A 315 -8.96 -5.10 23.74
CA ASN A 315 -8.95 -6.55 23.78
C ASN A 315 -10.35 -7.09 23.50
N PHE A 316 -11.40 -6.48 24.06
CA PHE A 316 -12.77 -6.85 23.74
C PHE A 316 -13.09 -6.64 22.26
N LEU A 317 -12.79 -5.47 21.70
CA LEU A 317 -13.09 -5.16 20.30
C LEU A 317 -12.32 -6.08 19.32
N GLU A 318 -11.05 -6.36 19.59
CA GLU A 318 -10.16 -7.16 18.74
C GLU A 318 -10.27 -8.68 19.01
N SER A 319 -11.11 -9.10 19.95
CA SER A 319 -11.34 -10.51 20.26
C SER A 319 -12.40 -11.18 19.40
N ASP A 320 -12.44 -12.51 19.47
CA ASP A 320 -13.46 -13.38 18.89
C ASP A 320 -14.85 -13.26 19.55
N TYR A 321 -15.00 -12.45 20.61
CA TYR A 321 -16.30 -12.07 21.15
C TYR A 321 -17.12 -11.19 20.19
N ILE A 322 -16.45 -10.55 19.22
CA ILE A 322 -17.12 -9.84 18.12
C ILE A 322 -17.32 -10.79 16.95
N LYS A 323 -18.56 -10.92 16.49
CA LYS A 323 -18.89 -11.85 15.39
C LYS A 323 -18.25 -11.39 14.08
N ASN A 324 -17.69 -12.35 13.35
CA ASN A 324 -17.24 -12.15 11.98
C ASN A 324 -18.41 -11.78 11.07
N TYR A 325 -18.15 -10.88 10.15
CA TYR A 325 -19.06 -10.41 9.13
C TYR A 325 -18.28 -10.29 7.81
N ASN A 326 -18.76 -10.97 6.77
CA ASN A 326 -18.25 -10.78 5.43
C ASN A 326 -19.30 -9.96 4.64
N PRO A 327 -19.01 -8.69 4.29
CA PRO A 327 -19.94 -7.83 3.57
C PRO A 327 -20.34 -8.39 2.19
N ILE A 328 -19.44 -9.14 1.56
CA ILE A 328 -19.66 -9.71 0.23
C ILE A 328 -20.61 -10.91 0.34
N ASP A 329 -20.31 -11.85 1.23
CA ASP A 329 -21.15 -13.04 1.44
C ASP A 329 -22.56 -12.65 1.89
N GLU A 330 -22.68 -11.69 2.82
CA GLU A 330 -23.98 -11.21 3.28
C GLU A 330 -24.81 -10.62 2.14
N TYR A 331 -24.19 -9.79 1.29
CA TYR A 331 -24.88 -9.18 0.15
C TYR A 331 -25.33 -10.25 -0.87
N LEU A 332 -24.46 -11.22 -1.19
CA LEU A 332 -24.80 -12.32 -2.09
C LEU A 332 -25.91 -13.19 -1.50
N PHE A 333 -25.86 -13.47 -0.19
CA PHE A 333 -26.92 -14.20 0.51
C PHE A 333 -28.26 -13.49 0.43
N GLN A 334 -28.29 -12.16 0.57
CA GLN A 334 -29.50 -11.36 0.40
C GLN A 334 -30.06 -11.37 -1.04
N CYS A 335 -29.27 -11.73 -2.04
CA CYS A 335 -29.70 -11.87 -3.42
C CYS A 335 -30.15 -13.30 -3.79
N TYR A 336 -29.85 -14.28 -2.94
CA TYR A 336 -30.16 -15.69 -3.18
C TYR A 336 -31.67 -15.91 -3.37
N ASP A 337 -32.05 -16.70 -4.37
CA ASP A 337 -33.44 -17.02 -4.75
C ASP A 337 -34.38 -15.82 -5.03
N LYS A 338 -33.83 -14.64 -5.32
CA LYS A 338 -34.64 -13.43 -5.62
C LYS A 338 -34.72 -13.05 -7.08
N TRP A 339 -34.17 -13.88 -7.97
CA TRP A 339 -34.17 -13.57 -9.40
C TRP A 339 -35.60 -13.59 -9.97
N ASP A 340 -35.97 -12.54 -10.69
CA ASP A 340 -37.29 -12.37 -11.30
C ASP A 340 -37.47 -13.11 -12.65
N GLY A 341 -36.46 -13.86 -13.09
CA GLY A 341 -36.47 -14.60 -14.36
C GLY A 341 -36.10 -13.77 -15.60
N LYS A 342 -35.80 -12.48 -15.47
CA LYS A 342 -35.43 -11.60 -16.60
C LYS A 342 -33.92 -11.47 -16.75
N ASP A 343 -33.46 -11.19 -17.97
CA ASP A 343 -32.04 -11.01 -18.26
C ASP A 343 -31.57 -9.57 -17.97
N HIS A 344 -31.17 -9.32 -16.73
CA HIS A 344 -30.68 -8.03 -16.25
C HIS A 344 -29.21 -7.79 -16.61
N ILE A 345 -28.37 -8.82 -16.59
CA ILE A 345 -26.94 -8.70 -16.87
C ILE A 345 -26.71 -8.31 -18.33
N ARG A 346 -27.38 -8.96 -19.30
CA ARG A 346 -27.27 -8.55 -20.71
C ARG A 346 -27.97 -7.23 -20.98
N ALA A 347 -29.06 -6.93 -20.28
CA ALA A 347 -29.69 -5.61 -20.36
C ALA A 347 -28.72 -4.50 -19.92
N LEU A 348 -27.98 -4.70 -18.82
CA LEU A 348 -26.91 -3.80 -18.40
C LEU A 348 -25.80 -3.72 -19.46
N ALA A 349 -25.35 -4.84 -20.02
CA ALA A 349 -24.34 -4.83 -21.07
C ALA A 349 -24.76 -3.99 -22.28
N ARG A 350 -26.02 -4.09 -22.70
CA ARG A 350 -26.59 -3.34 -23.84
C ARG A 350 -26.69 -1.82 -23.61
N THR A 351 -26.52 -1.32 -22.38
CA THR A 351 -26.38 0.12 -22.13
C THR A 351 -25.09 0.70 -22.71
N VAL A 352 -24.10 -0.16 -22.99
CA VAL A 352 -22.87 0.19 -23.69
C VAL A 352 -23.15 0.10 -25.20
N PRO A 353 -23.24 1.24 -25.92
CA PRO A 353 -23.54 1.23 -27.34
C PRO A 353 -22.32 0.76 -28.11
N THR A 354 -22.45 -0.34 -28.86
CA THR A 354 -21.35 -0.92 -29.65
C THR A 354 -21.90 -1.67 -30.86
N ASN A 355 -21.08 -1.79 -31.90
CA ASN A 355 -21.39 -2.61 -33.08
C ASN A 355 -20.99 -4.09 -32.90
N ASN A 356 -20.35 -4.44 -31.78
CA ASN A 356 -19.95 -5.82 -31.52
C ASN A 356 -21.18 -6.67 -31.11
N PRO A 357 -21.61 -7.64 -31.94
CA PRO A 357 -22.82 -8.42 -31.67
C PRO A 357 -22.66 -9.38 -30.47
N TYR A 358 -21.43 -9.71 -30.08
CA TYR A 358 -21.13 -10.66 -29.00
C TYR A 358 -20.96 -10.00 -27.63
N TRP A 359 -20.91 -8.66 -27.58
CA TRP A 359 -20.59 -7.93 -26.35
C TRP A 359 -21.48 -8.32 -25.17
N ALA A 360 -22.80 -8.42 -25.38
CA ALA A 360 -23.73 -8.74 -24.30
C ALA A 360 -23.45 -10.11 -23.67
N ASP A 361 -23.17 -11.12 -24.50
CA ASP A 361 -22.85 -12.47 -24.04
C ASP A 361 -21.46 -12.54 -23.39
N TRP A 362 -20.49 -11.84 -23.96
CA TRP A 362 -19.15 -11.77 -23.39
C TRP A 362 -19.12 -11.09 -22.03
N PHE A 363 -19.85 -9.98 -21.89
CA PHE A 363 -20.03 -9.30 -20.62
C PHE A 363 -20.76 -10.20 -19.62
N TYR A 364 -21.79 -10.93 -20.05
CA TYR A 364 -22.51 -11.90 -19.22
C TYR A 364 -21.57 -12.96 -18.64
N THR A 365 -20.81 -13.66 -19.50
CA THR A 365 -19.83 -14.67 -19.06
C THR A 365 -18.80 -14.10 -18.10
N TRP A 366 -18.26 -12.91 -18.40
CA TRP A 366 -17.32 -12.23 -17.53
C TRP A 366 -17.94 -11.85 -16.17
N PHE A 367 -19.18 -11.36 -16.16
CA PHE A 367 -19.89 -10.98 -14.95
C PHE A 367 -20.16 -12.20 -14.06
N LEU A 368 -20.52 -13.35 -14.65
CA LEU A 368 -20.61 -14.61 -13.92
C LEU A 368 -19.26 -15.01 -13.30
N GLY A 369 -18.17 -14.91 -14.07
CA GLY A 369 -16.82 -15.17 -13.57
C GLY A 369 -16.43 -14.23 -12.41
N MET A 370 -16.86 -12.97 -12.45
CA MET A 370 -16.66 -12.00 -11.38
C MET A 370 -17.43 -12.37 -10.11
N VAL A 371 -18.73 -12.64 -10.21
CA VAL A 371 -19.56 -13.04 -9.06
C VAL A 371 -19.09 -14.37 -8.49
N ASP A 372 -18.67 -15.30 -9.34
CA ASP A 372 -18.11 -16.55 -8.88
C ASP A 372 -16.84 -16.31 -8.06
N GLN A 373 -15.92 -15.45 -8.53
CA GLN A 373 -14.69 -15.08 -7.80
C GLN A 373 -14.98 -14.57 -6.38
N TRP A 374 -16.07 -13.83 -6.18
CA TRP A 374 -16.45 -13.25 -4.89
C TRP A 374 -16.86 -14.29 -3.84
N ARG A 375 -17.35 -15.46 -4.27
CA ARG A 375 -17.78 -16.55 -3.38
C ARG A 375 -16.62 -17.18 -2.58
N GLY A 376 -15.38 -16.77 -2.84
CA GLY A 376 -14.26 -17.00 -1.93
C GLY A 376 -13.81 -18.44 -1.74
N PHE A 377 -14.25 -19.40 -2.58
CA PHE A 377 -13.84 -20.80 -2.45
C PHE A 377 -12.32 -20.95 -2.48
N THR A 378 -11.78 -21.62 -1.46
CA THR A 378 -10.37 -22.02 -1.40
C THR A 378 -10.12 -23.12 -2.45
N HIS A 379 -8.90 -23.16 -3.01
CA HIS A 379 -8.46 -24.14 -4.03
C HIS A 379 -9.02 -23.98 -5.45
N ARG A 380 -9.40 -22.76 -5.86
CA ARG A 380 -9.64 -22.48 -7.29
C ARG A 380 -8.39 -22.79 -8.11
N GLN A 381 -8.59 -23.43 -9.26
CA GLN A 381 -7.50 -23.67 -10.22
C GLN A 381 -7.21 -22.42 -11.05
N TYR A 382 -8.23 -21.58 -11.30
CA TYR A 382 -8.13 -20.40 -12.15
C TYR A 382 -8.90 -19.23 -11.55
N GLY A 383 -8.37 -18.01 -11.70
CA GLY A 383 -9.12 -16.78 -11.46
C GLY A 383 -9.85 -16.30 -12.72
N ASN A 384 -10.74 -15.31 -12.59
CA ASN A 384 -11.33 -14.64 -13.74
C ASN A 384 -10.19 -14.00 -14.58
N SER A 385 -9.90 -14.63 -15.72
CA SER A 385 -8.65 -14.43 -16.47
C SER A 385 -8.81 -13.60 -17.73
N VAL A 386 -9.97 -12.95 -17.88
CA VAL A 386 -10.32 -12.08 -18.98
C VAL A 386 -10.86 -10.76 -18.43
N ALA A 387 -10.52 -9.65 -19.07
CA ALA A 387 -10.90 -8.30 -18.66
C ALA A 387 -11.59 -7.56 -19.82
N PRO A 388 -12.82 -7.05 -19.64
CA PRO A 388 -13.43 -6.13 -20.58
C PRO A 388 -12.59 -4.86 -20.71
N LEU A 389 -12.45 -4.37 -21.94
CA LEU A 389 -11.65 -3.21 -22.29
C LEU A 389 -12.52 -2.24 -23.10
N LEU A 390 -13.03 -1.21 -22.41
CA LEU A 390 -13.91 -0.21 -23.01
C LEU A 390 -13.08 0.89 -23.67
N ILE A 391 -13.27 1.05 -24.98
CA ILE A 391 -12.48 1.95 -25.82
C ILE A 391 -13.39 3.00 -26.41
N SER A 392 -13.14 4.27 -26.08
CA SER A 392 -13.89 5.39 -26.64
C SER A 392 -13.21 6.71 -26.36
N LYS A 393 -13.67 7.80 -26.97
CA LYS A 393 -13.21 9.15 -26.61
C LYS A 393 -13.53 9.47 -25.13
N GLN A 394 -12.91 10.51 -24.60
CA GLN A 394 -13.23 11.02 -23.28
C GLN A 394 -14.71 11.48 -23.21
N GLY A 395 -15.32 11.41 -22.03
CA GLY A 395 -16.72 11.84 -21.82
C GLY A 395 -17.80 10.80 -22.13
N TYR A 396 -17.43 9.55 -22.42
CA TYR A 396 -18.36 8.46 -22.75
C TYR A 396 -18.87 7.66 -21.53
N ASN A 397 -18.68 8.16 -20.32
CA ASN A 397 -19.09 7.52 -19.06
C ASN A 397 -18.49 6.13 -18.77
N LYS A 398 -17.34 5.77 -19.37
CA LYS A 398 -16.67 4.48 -19.17
C LYS A 398 -16.37 4.17 -17.69
N SER A 399 -15.63 5.04 -17.01
CA SER A 399 -15.26 4.82 -15.59
C SER A 399 -16.50 4.83 -14.68
N THR A 400 -17.51 5.64 -15.02
CA THR A 400 -18.82 5.66 -14.33
C THR A 400 -19.54 4.32 -14.47
N PHE A 401 -19.56 3.71 -15.67
CA PHE A 401 -20.12 2.38 -15.89
C PHE A 401 -19.39 1.33 -15.05
N CYS A 402 -18.04 1.32 -15.07
CA CYS A 402 -17.24 0.39 -14.27
C CYS A 402 -17.52 0.50 -12.76
N ARG A 403 -17.61 1.73 -12.24
CA ARG A 403 -17.92 1.99 -10.82
C ARG A 403 -19.35 1.55 -10.46
N ARG A 404 -20.30 1.68 -11.39
CA ARG A 404 -21.70 1.29 -11.23
C ARG A 404 -21.94 -0.21 -11.34
N LEU A 405 -20.92 -1.04 -11.56
CA LEU A 405 -21.06 -2.50 -11.47
C LEU A 405 -21.28 -2.98 -10.04
N LEU A 406 -20.78 -2.24 -9.04
CA LEU A 406 -20.95 -2.56 -7.63
C LEU A 406 -22.17 -1.84 -7.05
N PRO A 407 -22.93 -2.47 -6.14
CA PRO A 407 -23.99 -1.80 -5.39
C PRO A 407 -23.39 -0.78 -4.40
N PRO A 408 -24.13 0.27 -3.97
CA PRO A 408 -23.61 1.30 -3.06
C PRO A 408 -22.95 0.78 -1.78
N GLU A 409 -23.48 -0.28 -1.21
CA GLU A 409 -23.00 -0.93 0.01
C GLU A 409 -21.61 -1.57 -0.18
N LEU A 410 -21.24 -1.88 -1.43
CA LEU A 410 -19.98 -2.52 -1.82
C LEU A 410 -19.06 -1.61 -2.65
N GLN A 411 -19.34 -0.31 -2.72
CA GLN A 411 -18.56 0.64 -3.52
C GLN A 411 -17.08 0.73 -3.09
N TRP A 412 -16.79 0.47 -1.82
CA TRP A 412 -15.41 0.37 -1.32
C TRP A 412 -14.58 -0.71 -2.04
N GLY A 413 -15.22 -1.69 -2.69
CA GLY A 413 -14.57 -2.76 -3.43
C GLY A 413 -14.16 -2.40 -4.86
N TYR A 414 -14.40 -1.16 -5.30
CA TYR A 414 -13.95 -0.65 -6.59
C TYR A 414 -12.62 0.11 -6.44
N ASN A 415 -11.66 -0.14 -7.34
CA ASN A 415 -10.39 0.58 -7.39
C ASN A 415 -10.05 0.95 -8.84
N ASP A 416 -9.78 2.23 -9.11
CA ASP A 416 -9.35 2.77 -10.41
C ASP A 416 -7.92 3.33 -10.41
N ASN A 417 -7.22 3.32 -9.27
CA ASN A 417 -5.91 3.94 -9.08
C ASN A 417 -4.83 2.90 -8.72
N LEU A 418 -4.78 1.79 -9.47
CA LEU A 418 -3.82 0.72 -9.22
C LEU A 418 -2.45 1.02 -9.86
N ILE A 419 -1.42 1.14 -9.02
CA ILE A 419 -0.03 1.27 -9.47
C ILE A 419 0.56 -0.12 -9.73
N LEU A 420 0.83 -0.44 -11.00
CA LEU A 420 1.35 -1.75 -11.43
C LEU A 420 2.86 -1.95 -11.22
N SER A 421 3.60 -0.96 -10.70
CA SER A 421 5.04 -1.07 -10.49
C SER A 421 5.43 -1.91 -9.26
N GLU A 422 4.57 -2.00 -8.24
CA GLU A 422 4.85 -2.76 -7.02
C GLU A 422 3.99 -4.02 -6.91
N LYS A 423 4.62 -5.18 -7.11
CA LYS A 423 3.94 -6.50 -7.07
C LYS A 423 3.15 -6.74 -5.78
N ARG A 424 3.69 -6.34 -4.63
CA ARG A 424 3.04 -6.51 -3.33
C ARG A 424 1.76 -5.70 -3.22
N GLN A 425 1.77 -4.43 -3.63
CA GLN A 425 0.57 -3.58 -3.63
C GLN A 425 -0.51 -4.15 -4.55
N VAL A 426 -0.13 -4.67 -5.72
CA VAL A 426 -1.08 -5.30 -6.64
C VAL A 426 -1.71 -6.54 -6.03
N TYR A 427 -0.91 -7.41 -5.39
CA TYR A 427 -1.44 -8.60 -4.72
C TYR A 427 -2.38 -8.23 -3.57
N GLN A 428 -2.04 -7.19 -2.80
CA GLN A 428 -2.90 -6.68 -1.74
C GLN A 428 -4.21 -6.12 -2.31
N ALA A 429 -4.14 -5.31 -3.37
CA ALA A 429 -5.32 -4.79 -4.04
C ALA A 429 -6.23 -5.91 -4.57
N MET A 430 -5.65 -6.97 -5.17
CA MET A 430 -6.41 -8.10 -5.67
C MET A 430 -7.10 -8.94 -4.57
N ALA A 431 -6.58 -8.89 -3.35
CA ALA A 431 -7.16 -9.56 -2.19
C ALA A 431 -8.24 -8.72 -1.49
N GLN A 432 -8.24 -7.39 -1.69
CA GLN A 432 -9.13 -6.46 -1.00
C GLN A 432 -10.27 -5.95 -1.88
N PHE A 433 -10.02 -5.70 -3.17
CA PHE A 433 -10.99 -5.14 -4.10
C PHE A 433 -11.67 -6.21 -4.95
N MET A 434 -12.93 -5.98 -5.30
CA MET A 434 -13.77 -6.85 -6.11
C MET A 434 -13.64 -6.54 -7.60
N VAL A 435 -13.57 -5.26 -7.95
CA VAL A 435 -13.40 -4.78 -9.33
C VAL A 435 -12.25 -3.80 -9.36
N ILE A 436 -11.23 -4.14 -10.14
CA ILE A 436 -10.08 -3.26 -10.38
C ILE A 436 -10.17 -2.75 -11.82
N ASN A 437 -10.39 -1.45 -11.97
CA ASN A 437 -10.32 -0.76 -13.24
C ASN A 437 -8.88 -0.35 -13.54
N LEU A 438 -8.34 -0.85 -14.64
CA LEU A 438 -7.10 -0.38 -15.23
C LEU A 438 -7.44 0.85 -16.08
N ASP A 439 -7.54 2.00 -15.40
CA ASP A 439 -7.82 3.26 -16.10
C ASP A 439 -6.63 3.71 -16.94
N GLU A 440 -6.93 4.45 -17.99
CA GLU A 440 -5.94 4.91 -18.98
C GLU A 440 -4.99 3.80 -19.43
N PHE A 441 -5.57 2.65 -19.82
CA PHE A 441 -4.81 1.44 -20.17
C PHE A 441 -3.69 1.70 -21.20
N ASN A 442 -3.86 2.70 -22.07
CA ASN A 442 -2.86 3.16 -23.03
C ASN A 442 -1.56 3.71 -22.40
N GLN A 443 -1.57 4.11 -21.12
CA GLN A 443 -0.37 4.58 -20.40
C GLN A 443 0.47 3.43 -19.82
N ILE A 444 -0.11 2.23 -19.70
CA ILE A 444 0.60 1.07 -19.21
C ILE A 444 1.59 0.64 -20.29
N SER A 445 2.89 0.61 -19.94
CA SER A 445 3.93 0.28 -20.91
C SER A 445 3.77 -1.14 -21.47
N PRO A 446 4.09 -1.38 -22.76
CA PRO A 446 4.00 -2.70 -23.39
C PRO A 446 4.73 -3.81 -22.61
N GLN A 447 5.85 -3.49 -21.96
CA GLN A 447 6.62 -4.44 -21.15
C GLN A 447 5.82 -4.92 -19.92
N VAL A 448 5.11 -4.01 -19.26
CA VAL A 448 4.25 -4.33 -18.10
C VAL A 448 3.03 -5.13 -18.55
N GLN A 449 2.44 -4.79 -19.71
CA GLN A 449 1.35 -5.56 -20.31
C GLN A 449 1.77 -7.00 -20.65
N GLN A 450 2.91 -7.18 -21.34
CA GLN A 450 3.42 -8.49 -21.80
C GLN A 450 3.84 -9.44 -20.67
N GLY A 451 4.50 -8.92 -19.64
CA GLY A 451 5.06 -9.74 -18.57
C GLY A 451 4.14 -9.83 -17.36
N PHE A 452 3.87 -8.69 -16.75
CA PHE A 452 3.30 -8.61 -15.41
C PHE A 452 1.80 -8.90 -15.41
N LEU A 453 1.05 -8.23 -16.29
CA LEU A 453 -0.40 -8.35 -16.37
C LEU A 453 -0.84 -9.75 -16.82
N LYS A 454 -0.07 -10.35 -17.74
CA LYS A 454 -0.25 -11.72 -18.23
C LYS A 454 -0.31 -12.76 -17.10
N ASN A 455 0.60 -12.64 -16.14
CA ASN A 455 0.69 -13.55 -15.01
C ASN A 455 -0.37 -13.22 -13.96
N LEU A 456 -0.57 -11.94 -13.67
CA LEU A 456 -1.52 -11.47 -12.64
C LEU A 456 -2.96 -11.91 -12.90
N ILE A 457 -3.43 -11.70 -14.13
CA ILE A 457 -4.82 -11.98 -14.51
C ILE A 457 -5.14 -13.48 -14.35
N GLN A 458 -4.14 -14.37 -14.38
CA GLN A 458 -4.35 -15.82 -14.27
C GLN A 458 -4.28 -16.37 -12.85
N LEU A 459 -3.74 -15.62 -11.87
CA LEU A 459 -3.52 -16.12 -10.52
C LEU A 459 -4.87 -16.45 -9.83
N PRO A 460 -5.07 -17.69 -9.35
CA PRO A 460 -6.28 -18.05 -8.60
C PRO A 460 -6.21 -17.62 -7.12
N THR A 461 -5.02 -17.70 -6.52
CA THR A 461 -4.75 -17.35 -5.12
C THR A 461 -3.54 -16.44 -5.01
N LEU A 462 -3.46 -15.67 -3.92
CA LEU A 462 -2.49 -14.60 -3.74
C LEU A 462 -1.62 -14.90 -2.53
N LYS A 463 -0.32 -15.12 -2.77
CA LYS A 463 0.65 -15.34 -1.69
C LYS A 463 1.47 -14.09 -1.48
N TYR A 464 1.27 -13.43 -0.34
CA TYR A 464 2.06 -12.27 0.06
C TYR A 464 2.19 -12.17 1.58
N LYS A 465 3.26 -11.51 2.02
CA LYS A 465 3.43 -11.10 3.42
C LYS A 465 2.64 -9.79 3.59
N PRO A 466 1.53 -9.75 4.36
CA PRO A 466 0.86 -8.49 4.60
C PRO A 466 1.81 -7.55 5.38
N PRO A 467 1.58 -6.22 5.34
CA PRO A 467 2.50 -5.24 5.93
C PRO A 467 2.93 -5.58 7.36
N TYR A 468 2.07 -6.25 8.15
CA TYR A 468 2.25 -6.56 9.58
C TYR A 468 2.28 -8.06 9.89
N GLY A 469 2.29 -8.93 8.87
CA GLY A 469 2.36 -10.38 9.06
C GLY A 469 3.80 -10.82 9.25
N SER A 470 4.07 -11.67 10.23
CA SER A 470 5.39 -12.29 10.41
C SER A 470 5.74 -13.24 9.25
N HIS A 471 4.74 -13.87 8.64
CA HIS A 471 4.90 -14.87 7.59
C HIS A 471 4.14 -14.53 6.31
N VAL A 472 4.57 -15.10 5.19
CA VAL A 472 3.82 -15.08 3.93
C VAL A 472 2.55 -15.89 4.13
N MET A 473 1.40 -15.31 3.81
CA MET A 473 0.11 -15.97 3.89
C MET A 473 -0.53 -16.07 2.51
N GLU A 474 -1.43 -17.04 2.36
CA GLU A 474 -2.25 -17.21 1.18
C GLU A 474 -3.61 -16.55 1.39
N PHE A 475 -3.99 -15.69 0.46
CA PHE A 475 -5.25 -14.97 0.44
C PHE A 475 -6.08 -15.37 -0.78
N PRO A 476 -7.41 -15.47 -0.63
CA PRO A 476 -8.28 -15.63 -1.78
C PRO A 476 -8.18 -14.39 -2.66
N ARG A 477 -8.21 -14.59 -3.98
CA ARG A 477 -8.37 -13.50 -4.94
C ARG A 477 -9.84 -13.11 -5.00
N LEU A 478 -10.15 -11.83 -4.78
CA LEU A 478 -11.50 -11.28 -4.97
C LEU A 478 -11.61 -10.53 -6.30
N ALA A 479 -10.51 -9.92 -6.77
CA ALA A 479 -10.54 -9.00 -7.90
C ALA A 479 -10.79 -9.66 -9.25
N SER A 480 -11.76 -9.10 -9.98
CA SER A 480 -11.85 -9.16 -11.44
C SER A 480 -11.37 -7.83 -12.04
N PHE A 481 -10.72 -7.92 -13.20
CA PHE A 481 -10.20 -6.74 -13.88
C PHE A 481 -11.18 -6.25 -14.94
N ILE A 482 -11.25 -4.94 -15.09
CA ILE A 482 -11.86 -4.21 -16.21
C ILE A 482 -10.88 -3.11 -16.61
N ALA A 483 -10.93 -2.62 -17.84
CA ALA A 483 -10.02 -1.61 -18.32
C ALA A 483 -10.75 -0.55 -19.15
N THR A 484 -10.24 0.67 -19.10
CA THR A 484 -10.76 1.81 -19.88
C THR A 484 -9.62 2.45 -20.66
N SER A 485 -9.89 2.80 -21.92
CA SER A 485 -8.92 3.47 -22.78
C SER A 485 -9.56 4.55 -23.63
N ASN A 486 -8.77 5.58 -23.92
CA ASN A 486 -9.11 6.63 -24.86
C ASN A 486 -8.53 6.41 -26.28
N MET A 487 -7.69 5.38 -26.45
CA MET A 487 -7.00 5.05 -27.70
C MET A 487 -7.34 3.61 -28.14
N LYS A 488 -7.38 3.39 -29.46
CA LYS A 488 -7.65 2.07 -30.05
C LYS A 488 -6.39 1.20 -30.12
N ASP A 489 -5.24 1.81 -30.43
CA ASP A 489 -3.96 1.11 -30.61
C ASP A 489 -3.30 0.87 -29.24
N ILE A 490 -3.78 -0.13 -28.50
CA ILE A 490 -3.36 -0.35 -27.11
C ILE A 490 -2.92 -1.78 -26.81
N LEU A 491 -3.28 -2.73 -27.67
CA LEU A 491 -2.93 -4.13 -27.50
C LEU A 491 -1.60 -4.45 -28.19
N SER A 492 -0.54 -4.64 -27.41
CA SER A 492 0.83 -4.81 -27.89
C SER A 492 1.40 -6.24 -27.71
N ASP A 493 0.64 -7.17 -27.11
CA ASP A 493 1.06 -8.55 -26.84
C ASP A 493 0.15 -9.56 -27.54
N PRO A 494 0.52 -10.06 -28.73
CA PRO A 494 -0.29 -11.07 -29.42
C PRO A 494 -0.64 -12.31 -28.56
N SER A 495 0.23 -12.69 -27.59
CA SER A 495 -0.03 -13.82 -26.67
C SER A 495 -0.88 -13.44 -25.45
N GLY A 496 -0.94 -12.14 -25.16
CA GLY A 496 -1.64 -11.50 -24.05
C GLY A 496 -3.07 -11.10 -24.42
N ASN A 497 -3.29 -10.67 -25.67
CA ASN A 497 -4.52 -10.08 -26.20
C ASN A 497 -5.77 -10.91 -25.96
N ARG A 498 -5.66 -12.25 -25.90
CA ARG A 498 -6.78 -13.15 -25.54
C ARG A 498 -7.39 -12.92 -24.16
N ARG A 499 -6.70 -12.17 -23.27
CA ARG A 499 -7.15 -11.83 -21.91
C ARG A 499 -7.95 -10.53 -21.87
N PHE A 500 -8.13 -9.85 -23.00
CA PHE A 500 -8.93 -8.63 -23.09
C PHE A 500 -10.14 -8.84 -23.98
N ILE A 501 -11.25 -8.19 -23.67
CA ILE A 501 -12.42 -8.11 -24.54
C ILE A 501 -12.52 -6.67 -25.01
N GLY A 502 -11.86 -6.35 -26.13
CA GLY A 502 -11.86 -5.00 -26.68
C GLY A 502 -13.23 -4.65 -27.24
N VAL A 503 -13.82 -3.56 -26.74
CA VAL A 503 -15.10 -3.05 -27.23
C VAL A 503 -14.99 -1.56 -27.48
N GLU A 504 -15.13 -1.19 -28.74
CA GLU A 504 -15.28 0.20 -29.13
C GLU A 504 -16.73 0.65 -28.93
N LEU A 505 -16.90 1.78 -28.25
CA LEU A 505 -18.23 2.38 -28.07
C LEU A 505 -18.56 3.31 -29.24
N THR A 506 -19.79 3.19 -29.74
CA THR A 506 -20.33 4.06 -30.79
C THR A 506 -20.96 5.34 -30.24
N GLY A 507 -21.26 5.39 -28.94
CA GLY A 507 -21.85 6.54 -28.25
C GLY A 507 -21.57 6.53 -26.75
N PRO A 508 -21.97 7.58 -25.99
CA PRO A 508 -21.83 7.59 -24.54
C PRO A 508 -22.69 6.50 -23.91
N ILE A 509 -22.18 5.85 -22.86
CA ILE A 509 -22.95 4.86 -22.09
C ILE A 509 -24.09 5.57 -21.38
N ASP A 510 -25.30 5.04 -21.51
CA ASP A 510 -26.45 5.53 -20.75
C ASP A 510 -26.30 5.13 -19.28
N VAL A 511 -26.11 6.14 -18.44
CA VAL A 511 -25.97 6.00 -16.99
C VAL A 511 -27.13 6.62 -16.22
N SER A 512 -28.22 7.00 -16.90
CA SER A 512 -29.38 7.65 -16.29
C SER A 512 -30.14 6.72 -15.34
N VAL A 513 -30.32 5.45 -15.70
CA VAL A 513 -31.07 4.47 -14.91
C VAL A 513 -30.12 3.69 -14.01
N ARG A 514 -30.35 3.73 -12.69
CA ARG A 514 -29.60 2.93 -11.72
C ARG A 514 -29.86 1.44 -11.95
N PRO A 515 -28.80 0.60 -12.07
CA PRO A 515 -29.00 -0.84 -12.24
C PRO A 515 -29.73 -1.44 -11.04
N ASN A 516 -30.60 -2.42 -11.30
CA ASN A 516 -31.19 -3.22 -10.24
C ASN A 516 -30.15 -4.23 -9.74
N TYR A 517 -29.32 -3.80 -8.79
CA TYR A 517 -28.22 -4.59 -8.26
C TYR A 517 -28.68 -5.94 -7.72
N GLN A 518 -29.76 -5.98 -6.93
CA GLN A 518 -30.28 -7.23 -6.38
C GLN A 518 -30.59 -8.24 -7.50
N GLN A 519 -31.22 -7.80 -8.58
CA GLN A 519 -31.54 -8.66 -9.70
C GLN A 519 -30.32 -9.09 -10.52
N LEU A 520 -29.33 -8.21 -10.72
CA LEU A 520 -28.07 -8.56 -11.39
C LEU A 520 -27.35 -9.71 -10.68
N PHE A 521 -27.18 -9.59 -9.36
CA PHE A 521 -26.46 -10.59 -8.58
C PHE A 521 -27.33 -11.83 -8.32
N ALA A 522 -28.65 -11.70 -8.17
CA ALA A 522 -29.55 -12.84 -8.10
C ALA A 522 -29.51 -13.69 -9.39
N GLN A 523 -29.59 -13.05 -10.57
CA GLN A 523 -29.43 -13.72 -11.85
C GLN A 523 -28.10 -14.46 -11.94
N ALA A 524 -27.00 -13.80 -11.55
CA ALA A 524 -25.66 -14.40 -11.60
C ALA A 524 -25.56 -15.62 -10.67
N LEU A 525 -26.10 -15.54 -9.46
CA LEU A 525 -26.10 -16.65 -8.50
C LEU A 525 -26.92 -17.84 -9.01
N THR A 526 -28.11 -17.60 -9.58
CA THR A 526 -28.93 -18.66 -10.18
C THR A 526 -28.23 -19.31 -11.37
N ALA A 527 -27.64 -18.53 -12.28
CA ALA A 527 -26.88 -19.04 -13.41
C ALA A 527 -25.70 -19.93 -12.97
N LEU A 528 -24.93 -19.48 -11.98
CA LEU A 528 -23.82 -20.24 -11.42
C LEU A 528 -24.29 -21.51 -10.69
N HIS A 529 -25.43 -21.46 -9.99
CA HIS A 529 -26.02 -22.63 -9.34
C HIS A 529 -26.47 -23.68 -10.38
N ASN A 530 -26.99 -23.23 -11.52
CA ASN A 530 -27.39 -24.07 -12.65
C ASN A 530 -26.19 -24.61 -13.46
N GLY A 531 -24.96 -24.27 -13.09
CA GLY A 531 -23.75 -24.75 -13.75
C GLY A 531 -23.38 -23.99 -15.03
N GLU A 532 -23.91 -22.78 -15.24
CA GLU A 532 -23.45 -21.93 -16.34
C GLU A 532 -21.97 -21.54 -16.15
N LYS A 533 -21.23 -21.49 -17.26
CA LYS A 533 -19.79 -21.24 -17.25
C LYS A 533 -19.49 -19.75 -17.09
N GLY A 534 -18.67 -19.40 -16.09
CA GLY A 534 -18.09 -18.06 -15.92
C GLY A 534 -16.73 -17.87 -16.61
N TYR A 535 -16.42 -18.68 -17.62
CA TYR A 535 -15.14 -18.66 -18.35
C TYR A 535 -15.37 -18.89 -19.85
N PHE A 536 -14.42 -18.41 -20.65
CA PHE A 536 -14.47 -18.54 -22.11
C PHE A 536 -13.82 -19.84 -22.59
N ASP A 537 -14.48 -20.54 -23.50
CA ASP A 537 -13.92 -21.71 -24.15
C ASP A 537 -12.98 -21.35 -25.32
N ALA A 538 -12.39 -22.36 -25.95
CA ALA A 538 -11.44 -22.16 -27.04
C ALA A 538 -12.06 -21.48 -28.28
N GLU A 539 -13.35 -21.68 -28.54
CA GLU A 539 -14.02 -21.07 -29.69
C GLU A 539 -14.32 -19.59 -29.43
N GLN A 540 -14.82 -19.28 -28.25
CA GLN A 540 -15.04 -17.91 -27.80
C GLN A 540 -13.72 -17.13 -27.72
N VAL A 541 -12.65 -17.76 -27.22
CA VAL A 541 -11.31 -17.15 -27.19
C VAL A 541 -10.82 -16.81 -28.60
N LYS A 542 -11.03 -17.69 -29.59
CA LYS A 542 -10.69 -17.40 -31.00
C LYS A 542 -11.47 -16.20 -31.52
N LEU A 543 -12.76 -16.09 -31.18
CA LEU A 543 -13.60 -14.98 -31.61
C LEU A 543 -13.20 -13.66 -30.95
N ILE A 544 -12.87 -13.68 -29.66
CA ILE A 544 -12.30 -12.53 -28.93
C ILE A 544 -10.99 -12.10 -29.57
N MET A 545 -10.09 -13.04 -29.89
CA MET A 545 -8.83 -12.72 -30.56
C MET A 545 -9.06 -12.09 -31.93
N LYS A 546 -9.97 -12.63 -32.74
CA LYS A 546 -10.34 -12.06 -34.04
C LYS A 546 -10.88 -10.63 -33.90
N ASN A 547 -11.73 -10.38 -32.91
CA ASN A 547 -12.24 -9.04 -32.61
C ASN A 547 -11.13 -8.09 -32.14
N ASN A 548 -10.15 -8.59 -31.39
CA ASN A 548 -9.08 -7.77 -30.84
C ASN A 548 -8.04 -7.32 -31.86
N CYS A 549 -7.95 -7.97 -33.04
CA CYS A 549 -7.06 -7.57 -34.13
C CYS A 549 -7.19 -6.07 -34.50
N GLN A 550 -8.39 -5.49 -34.37
CA GLN A 550 -8.63 -4.07 -34.67
C GLN A 550 -8.08 -3.09 -33.61
N PHE A 551 -7.65 -3.57 -32.45
CA PHE A 551 -7.10 -2.78 -31.34
C PHE A 551 -5.60 -3.03 -31.12
N GLU A 552 -4.99 -3.84 -31.98
CA GLU A 552 -3.56 -4.13 -31.92
C GLU A 552 -2.74 -2.92 -32.37
N VAL A 553 -1.63 -2.67 -31.67
CA VAL A 553 -0.71 -1.60 -32.05
C VAL A 553 -0.08 -1.96 -33.40
N ALA A 554 -0.45 -1.20 -34.44
CA ALA A 554 0.19 -1.28 -35.74
C ALA A 554 1.65 -0.83 -35.60
N GLU A 555 2.60 -1.74 -35.80
CA GLU A 555 4.00 -1.37 -35.80
C GLU A 555 4.38 -0.89 -37.22
N PRO A 556 5.27 0.12 -37.37
CA PRO A 556 5.70 0.57 -38.69
C PRO A 556 6.23 -0.56 -39.58
N ILE A 557 6.84 -1.59 -38.98
CA ILE A 557 7.32 -2.76 -39.70
C ILE A 557 6.21 -3.57 -40.38
N ASP A 558 4.98 -3.56 -39.85
CA ASP A 558 3.85 -4.26 -40.46
C ASP A 558 3.43 -3.55 -41.77
N GLN A 559 3.40 -2.22 -41.75
CA GLN A 559 3.13 -1.40 -42.93
C GLN A 559 4.24 -1.58 -43.97
N TYR A 560 5.50 -1.60 -43.53
CA TYR A 560 6.63 -1.85 -44.42
C TYR A 560 6.61 -3.26 -45.01
N PHE A 561 6.25 -4.28 -44.22
CA PHE A 561 6.09 -5.63 -44.75
C PHE A 561 5.05 -5.65 -45.87
N GLN A 562 3.88 -5.03 -45.69
CA GLN A 562 2.86 -4.93 -46.75
C GLN A 562 3.30 -4.09 -47.96
N LEU A 563 4.16 -3.09 -47.77
CA LEU A 563 4.70 -2.26 -48.86
C LEU A 563 5.71 -3.00 -49.74
N TYR A 564 6.49 -3.91 -49.16
CA TYR A 564 7.60 -4.58 -49.84
C TYR A 564 7.36 -6.07 -50.13
N PHE A 565 6.30 -6.66 -49.60
CA PHE A 565 5.95 -8.06 -49.82
C PHE A 565 4.48 -8.24 -50.20
N ASP A 566 4.24 -9.18 -51.11
CA ASP A 566 2.94 -9.76 -51.40
C ASP A 566 2.81 -11.14 -50.74
N LEU A 567 1.59 -11.42 -50.28
CA LEU A 567 1.20 -12.75 -49.80
C LEU A 567 0.84 -13.62 -51.01
N VAL A 568 1.42 -14.81 -51.10
CA VAL A 568 1.15 -15.74 -52.21
C VAL A 568 0.77 -17.11 -51.67
N GLU A 569 -0.16 -17.78 -52.35
CA GLU A 569 -0.61 -19.11 -51.94
C GLU A 569 0.21 -20.25 -52.55
N SER A 570 0.89 -19.98 -53.68
CA SER A 570 1.61 -20.98 -54.46
C SER A 570 3.12 -20.83 -54.26
N GLU A 571 3.81 -21.96 -54.02
CA GLU A 571 5.27 -22.00 -53.95
C GLU A 571 5.95 -21.59 -55.28
N LYS A 572 5.19 -21.50 -56.39
CA LYS A 572 5.70 -21.03 -57.68
C LYS A 572 5.74 -19.51 -57.81
N GLU A 573 5.02 -18.78 -56.96
CA GLU A 573 4.82 -17.33 -57.07
C GLU A 573 5.59 -16.54 -56.02
N GLY A 574 6.25 -17.22 -55.07
CA GLY A 574 7.07 -16.59 -54.04
C GLY A 574 8.13 -17.54 -53.50
N GLU A 575 8.86 -17.05 -52.51
CA GLU A 575 10.00 -17.73 -51.90
C GLU A 575 9.78 -17.88 -50.39
N TYR A 576 10.31 -18.97 -49.83
CA TYR A 576 10.32 -19.15 -48.38
C TYR A 576 11.49 -18.40 -47.76
N LEU A 577 11.19 -17.36 -47.00
CA LEU A 577 12.18 -16.57 -46.28
C LEU A 577 12.00 -16.72 -44.77
N THR A 578 13.10 -16.79 -44.03
CA THR A 578 13.11 -16.69 -42.58
C THR A 578 12.68 -15.29 -42.14
N ALA A 579 12.19 -15.17 -40.90
CA ALA A 579 11.92 -13.85 -40.31
C ALA A 579 13.15 -12.92 -40.32
N ALA A 580 14.35 -13.50 -40.22
CA ALA A 580 15.62 -12.75 -40.29
C ALA A 580 15.89 -12.21 -41.70
N GLU A 581 15.68 -13.00 -42.74
CA GLU A 581 15.85 -12.59 -44.14
C GLU A 581 14.84 -11.51 -44.55
N ILE A 582 13.58 -11.66 -44.14
CA ILE A 582 12.53 -10.66 -44.37
C ILE A 582 12.91 -9.35 -43.65
N PHE A 583 13.34 -9.44 -42.39
CA PHE A 583 13.74 -8.28 -41.61
C PHE A 583 14.97 -7.57 -42.18
N ASP A 584 15.99 -8.31 -42.60
CA ASP A 584 17.20 -7.74 -43.21
C ASP A 584 16.88 -7.05 -44.55
N TYR A 585 15.99 -7.63 -45.35
CA TYR A 585 15.52 -7.01 -46.59
C TYR A 585 14.81 -5.68 -46.31
N LEU A 586 13.86 -5.64 -45.37
CA LEU A 586 13.18 -4.41 -44.97
C LEU A 586 14.18 -3.36 -44.45
N LYS A 587 15.13 -3.77 -43.61
CA LYS A 587 16.16 -2.87 -43.08
C LYS A 587 17.04 -2.26 -44.19
N LYS A 588 17.37 -3.03 -45.22
CA LYS A 588 18.14 -2.56 -46.39
C LYS A 588 17.36 -1.53 -47.23
N GLN A 589 16.07 -1.72 -47.43
CA GLN A 589 15.25 -0.81 -48.23
C GLN A 589 14.92 0.50 -47.50
N ILE A 590 14.72 0.44 -46.19
CA ILE A 590 14.17 1.55 -45.39
C ILE A 590 15.28 2.34 -44.67
N GLY A 591 16.42 1.70 -44.38
CA GLY A 591 17.56 2.34 -43.73
C GLY A 591 17.37 2.55 -42.21
N SER A 592 17.99 3.62 -41.67
CA SER A 592 18.05 3.91 -40.23
C SER A 592 16.72 4.35 -39.59
N SER A 593 15.67 4.56 -40.39
CA SER A 593 14.32 4.94 -39.93
C SER A 593 13.53 3.77 -39.35
N LEU A 594 13.94 2.52 -39.60
CA LEU A 594 13.31 1.32 -39.05
C LEU A 594 13.72 1.12 -37.56
N LYS A 595 13.07 1.84 -36.65
CA LYS A 595 13.23 1.65 -35.20
C LYS A 595 12.44 0.42 -34.74
N VAL A 596 13.07 -0.77 -34.78
CA VAL A 596 12.46 -2.00 -34.27
C VAL A 596 13.24 -2.52 -33.08
N ASN A 597 12.52 -2.79 -31.98
CA ASN A 597 13.12 -3.17 -30.71
C ASN A 597 13.43 -4.68 -30.59
N SER A 598 13.00 -5.55 -31.53
CA SER A 598 13.30 -7.00 -31.46
C SER A 598 12.93 -7.81 -32.72
N LEU A 599 13.91 -8.53 -33.29
CA LEU A 599 13.71 -9.55 -34.35
C LEU A 599 12.74 -10.66 -33.91
N MET A 600 12.77 -11.03 -32.63
CA MET A 600 11.87 -12.04 -32.05
C MET A 600 10.41 -11.60 -32.06
N GLY A 601 10.14 -10.31 -31.86
CA GLY A 601 8.79 -9.75 -31.92
C GLY A 601 8.20 -9.89 -33.32
N PHE A 602 8.98 -9.51 -34.33
CA PHE A 602 8.60 -9.63 -35.73
C PHE A 602 8.36 -11.09 -36.15
N GLY A 603 9.25 -12.01 -35.75
CA GLY A 603 9.09 -13.44 -36.06
C GLY A 603 7.82 -14.06 -35.46
N ARG A 604 7.41 -13.65 -34.24
CA ARG A 604 6.14 -14.11 -33.64
C ARG A 604 4.92 -13.54 -34.36
N LYS A 605 4.99 -12.30 -34.85
CA LYS A 605 3.91 -11.69 -35.63
C LYS A 605 3.69 -12.43 -36.95
N LEU A 606 4.75 -12.70 -37.71
CA LEU A 606 4.66 -13.48 -38.96
C LEU A 606 4.01 -14.85 -38.72
N ALA A 607 4.35 -15.52 -37.60
CA ALA A 607 3.72 -16.80 -37.23
C ALA A 607 2.22 -16.70 -36.91
N ASN A 608 1.72 -15.53 -36.50
CA ASN A 608 0.32 -15.30 -36.16
C ASN A 608 -0.52 -14.78 -37.33
N MET A 609 0.10 -14.40 -38.45
CA MET A 609 -0.62 -13.99 -39.66
C MET A 609 -1.25 -15.24 -40.32
N SER A 610 -2.57 -15.41 -40.15
CA SER A 610 -3.30 -16.58 -40.66
C SER A 610 -3.24 -16.76 -42.18
N GLU A 611 -2.99 -15.67 -42.90
CA GLU A 611 -2.91 -15.63 -44.37
C GLU A 611 -1.50 -16.03 -44.88
N LEU A 612 -0.50 -16.06 -43.99
CA LEU A 612 0.90 -16.29 -44.33
C LEU A 612 1.22 -17.79 -44.21
N LYS A 613 1.49 -18.46 -45.33
CA LYS A 613 1.93 -19.85 -45.31
C LYS A 613 3.33 -19.95 -44.72
N HIS A 614 3.55 -20.93 -43.84
CA HIS A 614 4.81 -21.13 -43.17
C HIS A 614 5.21 -22.60 -43.13
N LYS A 615 6.50 -22.89 -43.24
CA LYS A 615 7.05 -24.26 -43.21
C LYS A 615 8.36 -24.29 -42.43
N ARG A 616 8.62 -25.39 -41.72
CA ARG A 616 9.85 -25.58 -40.96
C ARG A 616 10.92 -26.24 -41.82
N PHE A 617 12.10 -25.62 -41.86
CA PHE A 617 13.30 -26.08 -42.54
C PHE A 617 14.42 -26.33 -41.52
N ALA A 618 15.59 -26.82 -41.98
CA ALA A 618 16.73 -27.14 -41.12
C ALA A 618 17.30 -25.91 -40.37
N ASP A 619 17.17 -24.73 -40.95
CA ASP A 619 17.63 -23.42 -40.45
C ASP A 619 16.55 -22.64 -39.68
N GLY A 620 15.32 -23.15 -39.59
CA GLY A 620 14.24 -22.55 -38.80
C GLY A 620 12.89 -22.49 -39.50
N MET A 621 12.00 -21.63 -38.99
CA MET A 621 10.69 -21.39 -39.59
C MET A 621 10.82 -20.39 -40.75
N LYS A 622 10.29 -20.74 -41.92
CA LYS A 622 10.23 -19.85 -43.08
C LYS A 622 8.80 -19.54 -43.49
N TYR A 623 8.61 -18.37 -44.07
CA TYR A 623 7.33 -17.80 -44.47
C TYR A 623 7.35 -17.57 -45.98
N LEU A 624 6.29 -18.00 -46.67
CA LEU A 624 6.15 -17.86 -48.10
C LEU A 624 5.71 -16.44 -48.43
N VAL A 625 6.58 -15.69 -49.11
CA VAL A 625 6.37 -14.29 -49.47
C VAL A 625 6.93 -14.00 -50.86
N LYS A 626 6.38 -12.99 -51.54
CA LYS A 626 6.92 -12.47 -52.79
C LYS A 626 7.39 -11.04 -52.59
N LYS A 627 8.65 -10.73 -52.92
CA LYS A 627 9.15 -9.35 -52.89
C LYS A 627 8.47 -8.52 -53.97
N LYS A 628 8.07 -7.29 -53.63
CA LYS A 628 7.53 -6.30 -54.56
C LYS A 628 8.61 -5.57 -55.34
#